data_AF-A0A3E4NF85-F1
#
_entry.id   AF-A0A3E4NF85-F1
#
_cell.length_a   1.000
_cell.length_b   1.000
_cell.length_c   1.000
_cell.angle_alpha   90.00
_cell.angle_beta   90.00
_cell.angle_gamma   90.00
#
_symmetry.space_group_name_H-M   'P 1'
#
loop_
_entity.id
_entity.type
_entity.pdbx_description
1 polymer ?
#
loop_
_entity_poly.entity_id
_entity_poly.type
_entity_poly.pdbx_seq_one_letter_code
_entity_poly.pdbx_strand_id
1 'polypeptide(L)'
;MDKAVFSLIGYKFNHVSLNLDNIPSNASFDLEFTPKGEYVQSEGLYNLDFIFKAWEKGEEQSNPKILVNCVASFKFKENISLAEIPNFFYPNSIAILFPYVRAFVSTLTLQANIKPILLPTLNLSSLQDILRENTTTK
;
A
#
# COMPACT_ATOMS: atom_id res chain seq x y z
N MET A 1 -14.70 11.57 24.93
CA MET A 1 -14.18 10.87 23.74
C MET A 1 -12.74 11.28 23.58
N ASP A 2 -11.80 10.35 23.77
CA ASP A 2 -10.42 10.61 23.38
C ASP A 2 -10.36 10.84 21.87
N LYS A 3 -9.75 11.95 21.46
CA LYS A 3 -9.61 12.29 20.03
C LYS A 3 -8.51 11.40 19.43
N ALA A 4 -8.75 10.89 18.22
CA ALA A 4 -7.77 10.08 17.49
C ALA A 4 -6.45 10.86 17.29
N VAL A 5 -5.31 10.17 17.46
CA VAL A 5 -3.95 10.76 17.33
C VAL A 5 -3.63 11.12 15.87
N PHE A 6 -4.19 10.36 14.92
CA PHE A 6 -4.09 10.62 13.49
C PHE A 6 -5.38 10.18 12.78
N SER A 7 -5.58 10.61 11.53
CA SER A 7 -6.74 10.22 10.72
C SER A 7 -6.37 10.13 9.24
N LEU A 8 -6.99 9.19 8.51
CA LEU A 8 -6.92 9.14 7.05
C LEU A 8 -7.72 10.32 6.49
N ILE A 9 -7.06 11.19 5.72
CA ILE A 9 -7.70 12.30 5.01
C ILE A 9 -8.29 11.80 3.68
N GLY A 10 -7.57 10.92 3.00
CA GLY A 10 -8.00 10.33 1.75
C GLY A 10 -6.93 9.45 1.13
N TYR A 11 -7.30 8.74 0.07
CA TYR A 11 -6.40 7.92 -0.72
C TYR A 11 -6.77 7.99 -2.20
N LYS A 12 -5.81 7.68 -3.07
CA LYS A 12 -6.03 7.55 -4.52
C LYS A 12 -5.09 6.53 -5.12
N PHE A 13 -5.55 5.83 -6.14
CA PHE A 13 -4.70 5.02 -7.01
C PHE A 13 -4.15 5.91 -8.12
N ASN A 14 -2.88 6.33 -8.02
CA ASN A 14 -2.29 7.28 -8.97
C ASN A 14 -1.62 6.58 -10.17
N HIS A 15 -1.31 5.29 -10.05
CA HIS A 15 -0.71 4.52 -11.12
C HIS A 15 -1.17 3.06 -11.05
N VAL A 16 -1.61 2.53 -12.19
CA VAL A 16 -2.08 1.16 -12.35
C VAL A 16 -1.55 0.65 -13.68
N SER A 17 -0.90 -0.52 -13.64
CA SER A 17 -0.49 -1.28 -14.81
C SER A 17 -0.99 -2.71 -14.67
N LEU A 18 -1.56 -3.24 -15.74
CA LEU A 18 -2.11 -4.59 -15.81
C LEU A 18 -1.72 -5.19 -17.16
N ASN A 19 -0.88 -6.21 -17.13
CA ASN A 19 -0.52 -7.01 -18.28
C ASN A 19 -1.20 -8.37 -18.18
N LEU A 20 -2.18 -8.60 -19.05
CA LEU A 20 -3.02 -9.81 -19.08
C LEU A 20 -2.57 -10.82 -20.14
N ASP A 21 -1.45 -10.58 -20.81
CA ASP A 21 -0.98 -11.45 -21.87
C ASP A 21 -0.63 -12.83 -21.31
N ASN A 22 -1.25 -13.85 -21.89
CA ASN A 22 -1.00 -15.27 -21.64
C ASN A 22 -1.19 -15.74 -20.19
N ILE A 23 -1.97 -15.05 -19.35
CA ILE A 23 -2.21 -15.49 -17.96
C ILE A 23 -3.00 -16.81 -17.95
N PRO A 24 -2.42 -17.93 -17.47
CA PRO A 24 -3.14 -19.20 -17.35
C PRO A 24 -4.31 -19.08 -16.37
N SER A 25 -5.39 -19.84 -16.60
CA SER A 25 -6.56 -19.86 -15.71
C SER A 25 -6.23 -20.36 -14.28
N ASN A 26 -5.11 -21.07 -14.12
CA ASN A 26 -4.57 -21.58 -12.85
C ASN A 26 -3.30 -20.84 -12.38
N ALA A 27 -3.02 -19.65 -12.92
CA ALA A 27 -1.85 -18.86 -12.56
C ALA A 27 -1.77 -18.63 -11.04
N SER A 28 -0.56 -18.74 -10.51
CA SER A 28 -0.23 -18.36 -9.14
C SER A 28 0.73 -17.16 -9.20
N PHE A 29 0.61 -16.25 -8.25
CA PHE A 29 1.39 -15.02 -8.25
C PHE A 29 2.31 -14.93 -7.05
N ASP A 30 3.53 -14.45 -7.27
CA ASP A 30 4.38 -13.89 -6.22
C ASP A 30 3.98 -12.44 -5.99
N LEU A 31 3.79 -12.07 -4.73
CA LEU A 31 3.24 -10.78 -4.33
C LEU A 31 4.30 -9.99 -3.57
N GLU A 32 4.49 -8.72 -3.94
CA GLU A 32 5.36 -7.78 -3.22
C GLU A 32 4.56 -6.53 -2.84
N PHE A 33 4.87 -6.02 -1.65
CA PHE A 33 4.36 -4.75 -1.15
C PHE A 33 5.54 -3.87 -0.73
N THR A 34 5.59 -2.65 -1.24
CA THR A 34 6.64 -1.69 -0.93
C THR A 34 6.00 -0.40 -0.41
N PRO A 35 5.84 -0.27 0.92
CA PRO A 35 5.37 0.97 1.54
C PRO A 35 6.53 1.99 1.64
N LYS A 36 6.24 3.25 1.35
CA LYS A 36 7.16 4.38 1.49
C LYS A 36 6.43 5.57 2.14
N GLY A 37 7.14 6.30 2.98
CA GLY A 37 6.61 7.46 3.70
C GLY A 37 7.25 8.78 3.28
N GLU A 38 6.44 9.82 3.21
CA GLU A 38 6.89 11.21 3.20
C GLU A 38 6.13 11.97 4.29
N TYR A 39 6.85 12.48 5.29
CA TYR A 39 6.28 13.29 6.37
C TYR A 39 6.55 14.77 6.12
N VAL A 40 5.50 15.55 5.93
CA VAL A 40 5.52 17.00 5.80
C VAL A 40 5.26 17.61 7.18
N GLN A 41 6.35 17.90 7.92
CA GLN A 41 6.27 18.26 9.35
C GLN A 41 5.55 19.60 9.58
N SER A 42 5.77 20.58 8.70
CA SER A 42 5.11 21.90 8.76
C SER A 42 3.58 21.78 8.73
N GLU A 43 3.07 20.72 8.10
CA GLU A 43 1.65 20.46 7.94
C GLU A 43 1.17 19.29 8.80
N GLY A 44 2.03 18.59 9.54
CA GLY A 44 1.64 17.37 10.26
C GLY A 44 0.99 16.32 9.34
N LEU A 45 1.35 16.30 8.06
CA LEU A 45 0.80 15.41 7.04
C LEU A 45 1.80 14.30 6.74
N TYR A 46 1.29 13.08 6.67
CA TYR A 46 2.07 11.91 6.27
C TYR A 46 1.47 11.30 5.01
N ASN A 47 2.25 11.31 3.93
CA ASN A 47 1.90 10.66 2.68
C ASN A 47 2.50 9.25 2.68
N LEU A 48 1.62 8.26 2.57
CA LEU A 48 1.95 6.84 2.43
C LEU A 48 1.79 6.45 0.97
N ASP A 49 2.91 6.18 0.29
CA ASP A 49 2.92 5.50 -1.00
C ASP A 49 2.95 3.98 -0.75
N PHE A 50 1.92 3.29 -1.20
CA PHE A 50 1.79 1.84 -1.01
C PHE A 50 1.72 1.14 -2.36
N ILE A 51 2.87 0.62 -2.77
CA ILE A 51 3.05 -0.05 -4.06
C ILE A 51 2.82 -1.54 -3.88
N PHE A 52 1.91 -2.10 -4.67
CA PHE A 52 1.68 -3.53 -4.81
C PHE A 52 2.17 -3.99 -6.19
N LYS A 53 2.90 -5.10 -6.22
CA LYS A 53 3.32 -5.77 -7.45
C LYS A 53 2.99 -7.26 -7.38
N ALA A 54 2.61 -7.82 -8.53
CA ALA A 54 2.43 -9.25 -8.69
C ALA A 54 3.12 -9.75 -9.97
N TRP A 55 3.84 -10.86 -9.84
CA TRP A 55 4.45 -11.59 -10.96
C TRP A 55 3.90 -13.00 -11.00
N GLU A 56 3.77 -13.56 -12.19
CA GLU A 56 3.41 -14.96 -12.35
C GLU A 56 4.55 -15.85 -11.84
N LYS A 57 4.22 -16.86 -11.03
CA LYS A 57 5.21 -17.82 -10.53
C LYS A 57 5.81 -18.62 -11.68
N GLY A 58 7.14 -18.63 -11.74
CA GLY A 58 7.89 -19.38 -12.75
C GLY A 58 8.25 -18.57 -14.01
N GLU A 59 7.78 -17.32 -14.12
CA GLU A 59 8.31 -16.36 -15.11
C GLU A 59 9.44 -15.51 -14.50
N GLU A 60 10.26 -14.92 -15.37
CA GLU A 60 11.31 -13.99 -14.97
C GLU A 60 10.69 -12.73 -14.36
N GLN A 61 11.11 -12.34 -13.15
CA GLN A 61 10.53 -11.21 -12.39
C GLN A 61 10.91 -9.82 -12.94
N SER A 62 11.23 -9.70 -14.23
CA SER A 62 11.66 -8.44 -14.83
C SER A 62 10.52 -7.42 -14.93
N ASN A 63 9.28 -7.87 -15.16
CA ASN A 63 8.11 -7.01 -15.28
C ASN A 63 6.91 -7.56 -14.49
N PRO A 64 6.30 -6.78 -13.58
CA PRO A 64 5.11 -7.22 -12.87
C PRO A 64 3.91 -7.30 -13.82
N LYS A 65 3.14 -8.39 -13.73
CA LYS A 65 1.84 -8.53 -14.42
C LYS A 65 0.83 -7.53 -13.88
N ILE A 66 0.94 -7.19 -12.58
CA ILE A 66 0.09 -6.21 -11.93
C ILE A 66 0.98 -5.28 -11.14
N LEU A 67 0.82 -3.97 -11.36
CA LEU A 67 1.42 -2.94 -10.54
C LEU A 67 0.33 -1.95 -10.16
N VAL A 68 0.15 -1.74 -8.86
CA VAL A 68 -0.80 -0.76 -8.33
C VAL A 68 -0.06 0.13 -7.34
N ASN A 69 -0.08 1.43 -7.55
CA ASN A 69 0.37 2.40 -6.57
C ASN A 69 -0.84 3.12 -5.96
N CYS A 70 -0.97 3.01 -4.63
CA CYS A 70 -1.98 3.71 -3.86
C CYS A 70 -1.30 4.72 -2.94
N VAL A 71 -1.68 5.98 -3.07
CA VAL A 71 -1.17 7.07 -2.23
C VAL A 71 -2.25 7.47 -1.24
N ALA A 72 -1.93 7.48 0.04
CA ALA A 72 -2.82 7.91 1.11
C ALA A 72 -2.20 9.06 1.90
N SER A 73 -3.04 9.99 2.35
CA SER A 73 -2.61 11.09 3.22
C SER A 73 -3.24 10.92 4.59
N PHE A 74 -2.40 10.91 5.62
CA PHE A 74 -2.80 10.90 7.02
C PHE A 74 -2.46 12.25 7.66
N LYS A 75 -3.33 12.73 8.54
CA LYS A 75 -3.12 13.95 9.30
C LYS A 75 -2.95 13.60 10.77
N PHE A 76 -1.85 14.03 11.37
CA PHE A 76 -1.67 13.99 12.81
C PHE A 76 -2.44 15.15 13.46
N LYS A 77 -2.95 14.90 14.67
CA LYS A 77 -3.69 15.91 15.44
C LYS A 77 -2.83 17.14 15.75
N GLU A 78 -1.56 16.90 16.05
CA GLU A 78 -0.56 17.92 16.37
C GLU A 78 0.60 17.79 15.39
N ASN A 79 1.23 18.91 15.05
CA ASN A 79 2.43 18.92 14.22
C ASN A 79 3.60 18.48 15.10
N ILE A 80 3.96 17.21 15.00
CA ILE A 80 5.03 16.56 15.76
C ILE A 80 6.28 16.46 14.88
N SER A 81 7.45 16.20 15.47
CA SER A 81 8.62 15.84 14.68
C SER A 81 8.54 14.40 14.18
N LEU A 82 9.35 14.05 13.17
CA LEU A 82 9.42 12.67 12.67
C LEU A 82 9.73 11.66 13.80
N ALA A 83 10.63 12.02 14.72
CA ALA A 83 11.05 11.17 15.84
C ALA A 83 9.92 10.93 16.86
N GLU A 84 8.90 11.80 16.87
CA GLU A 84 7.74 11.70 17.75
C GLU A 84 6.58 10.91 17.12
N ILE A 85 6.69 10.52 15.84
CA ILE A 85 5.67 9.67 15.20
C ILE A 85 5.53 8.37 16.02
N PRO A 86 4.35 8.08 16.58
CA PRO A 86 4.17 6.91 17.41
C PRO A 86 4.43 5.62 16.64
N ASN A 87 5.12 4.64 17.27
CA ASN A 87 5.45 3.38 16.61
C ASN A 87 4.23 2.62 16.06
N PHE A 88 3.07 2.77 16.69
CA PHE A 88 1.82 2.17 16.24
C PHE A 88 1.27 2.80 14.95
N PHE A 89 1.72 3.99 14.57
CA PHE A 89 1.27 4.66 13.34
C PHE A 89 1.57 3.81 12.11
N TYR A 90 2.80 3.29 11.98
CA TYR A 90 3.25 2.52 10.82
C TYR A 90 2.41 1.27 10.53
N PRO A 91 2.19 0.34 11.48
CA PRO A 91 1.34 -0.82 11.22
C PRO A 91 -0.13 -0.42 11.04
N ASN A 92 -0.61 0.60 11.76
CA ASN A 92 -2.02 1.01 11.69
C ASN A 92 -2.37 1.73 10.40
N SER A 93 -1.46 2.57 9.86
CA SER A 93 -1.68 3.26 8.58
C SER A 93 -1.77 2.26 7.43
N ILE A 94 -0.91 1.24 7.43
CA ILE A 94 -0.96 0.11 6.48
C ILE A 94 -2.25 -0.69 6.69
N ALA A 95 -2.64 -1.01 7.93
CA ALA A 95 -3.86 -1.76 8.22
C ALA A 95 -5.14 -1.02 7.76
N ILE A 96 -5.16 0.32 7.86
CA ILE A 96 -6.25 1.16 7.37
C ILE A 96 -6.27 1.17 5.83
N LEU A 97 -5.09 1.26 5.18
CA LEU A 97 -5.01 1.39 3.73
C LEU A 97 -5.20 0.07 2.98
N PHE A 98 -4.73 -1.04 3.56
CA PHE A 98 -4.70 -2.35 2.90
C PHE A 98 -6.06 -2.84 2.39
N PRO A 99 -7.19 -2.70 3.12
CA PRO A 99 -8.51 -3.09 2.62
C PRO A 99 -8.87 -2.42 1.30
N TYR A 100 -8.47 -1.16 1.09
CA TYR A 100 -8.74 -0.43 -0.15
C TYR A 100 -7.92 -1.00 -1.31
N VAL A 101 -6.63 -1.27 -1.11
CA VAL A 101 -5.77 -1.88 -2.14
C VAL A 101 -6.25 -3.29 -2.48
N ARG A 102 -6.59 -4.10 -1.46
CA ARG A 102 -7.13 -5.46 -1.64
C ARG A 102 -8.43 -5.45 -2.43
N ALA A 103 -9.36 -4.56 -2.09
CA ALA A 103 -10.61 -4.43 -2.83
C ALA A 103 -10.35 -3.99 -4.27
N PHE A 104 -9.48 -2.99 -4.48
CA PHE A 104 -9.17 -2.46 -5.80
C PHE A 104 -8.56 -3.51 -6.72
N VAL A 105 -7.56 -4.27 -6.28
CA VAL A 105 -6.94 -5.34 -7.09
C VAL A 105 -7.96 -6.43 -7.44
N SER A 106 -8.78 -6.84 -6.48
CA SER A 106 -9.84 -7.83 -6.71
C SER A 106 -10.87 -7.32 -7.73
N THR A 107 -11.32 -6.08 -7.60
CA THR A 107 -12.26 -5.46 -8.54
C THR A 107 -11.64 -5.27 -9.92
N LEU A 108 -10.41 -4.78 -10.01
CA LEU A 108 -9.72 -4.55 -11.28
C LEU A 108 -9.60 -5.84 -12.09
N THR A 109 -9.17 -6.92 -11.43
CA THR A 109 -9.02 -8.24 -12.05
C THR A 109 -10.37 -8.85 -12.43
N LEU A 110 -11.39 -8.72 -11.56
CA LEU A 110 -12.75 -9.12 -11.88
C LEU A 110 -13.30 -8.39 -13.12
N GLN A 111 -13.13 -7.06 -13.19
CA GLN A 111 -13.62 -6.24 -14.30
C GLN A 111 -12.87 -6.52 -15.61
N ALA A 112 -11.62 -7.00 -15.53
CA ALA A 112 -10.87 -7.49 -16.67
C ALA A 112 -11.27 -8.92 -17.11
N ASN A 113 -12.32 -9.49 -16.50
CA ASN A 113 -12.80 -10.86 -16.76
C ASN A 113 -11.73 -11.95 -16.55
N ILE A 114 -10.78 -11.70 -15.66
CA ILE A 114 -9.85 -12.72 -15.17
C ILE A 114 -10.31 -13.19 -13.78
N LYS A 115 -9.85 -14.37 -13.37
CA LYS A 115 -10.12 -14.88 -12.03
C LYS A 115 -9.68 -13.82 -11.00
N PRO A 116 -10.58 -13.35 -10.11
CA PRO A 116 -10.24 -12.28 -9.18
C PRO A 116 -9.05 -12.64 -8.32
N ILE A 117 -8.06 -11.76 -8.27
CA ILE A 117 -6.88 -11.95 -7.42
C ILE A 117 -7.23 -11.45 -6.02
N LEU A 118 -7.39 -12.42 -5.13
CA LEU A 118 -7.65 -12.15 -3.72
C LEU A 118 -6.31 -12.05 -2.99
N LEU A 119 -5.94 -10.83 -2.60
CA LEU A 119 -4.74 -10.65 -1.77
C LEU A 119 -4.94 -11.37 -0.43
N PRO A 120 -3.94 -12.14 0.05
CA PRO A 120 -3.98 -12.75 1.36
C PRO A 120 -3.89 -11.69 2.46
N THR A 121 -4.10 -12.08 3.71
CA THR A 121 -3.78 -11.20 4.84
C THR A 121 -2.29 -10.85 4.84
N LEU A 122 -1.96 -9.59 5.12
CA LEU A 122 -0.57 -9.15 5.20
C LEU A 122 0.05 -9.43 6.56
N ASN A 123 1.34 -9.76 6.54
CA ASN A 123 2.17 -9.67 7.73
C ASN A 123 2.56 -8.19 7.96
N LEU A 124 1.75 -7.47 8.75
CA LEU A 124 1.97 -6.06 9.05
C LEU A 124 3.31 -5.80 9.77
N SER A 125 3.83 -6.79 10.51
CA SER A 125 5.07 -6.65 11.25
C SER A 125 6.29 -6.45 10.35
N SER A 126 6.33 -7.08 9.17
CA SER A 126 7.43 -6.88 8.22
C SER A 126 7.29 -5.56 7.46
N LEU A 127 6.06 -5.15 7.14
CA LEU A 127 5.81 -3.95 6.34
C LEU A 127 5.95 -2.65 7.13
N GLN A 128 5.70 -2.68 8.45
CA GLN A 128 5.88 -1.49 9.29
C GLN A 128 7.35 -1.05 9.34
N ASP A 129 8.29 -2.00 9.38
CA ASP A 129 9.72 -1.70 9.48
C ASP A 129 10.22 -1.14 8.15
N ILE A 130 9.81 -1.76 7.04
CA ILE A 130 10.07 -1.23 5.68
C ILE A 130 9.53 0.21 5.56
N LEU A 131 8.29 0.45 5.98
CA LEU A 131 7.71 1.80 5.90
C LEU A 131 8.50 2.81 6.75
N ARG A 132 8.86 2.43 7.98
CA ARG A 132 9.61 3.29 8.90
C ARG A 132 10.98 3.65 8.32
N GLU A 133 11.71 2.66 7.82
CA GLU A 133 13.04 2.84 7.21
C GLU A 133 12.98 3.66 5.92
N ASN A 134 11.90 3.53 5.15
CA ASN A 134 11.68 4.28 3.91
C ASN A 134 10.85 5.56 4.14
N THR A 135 10.73 6.04 5.38
CA THR A 135 10.10 7.32 5.67
C THR A 135 11.12 8.44 5.54
N THR A 136 10.78 9.46 4.75
CA THR A 136 11.57 10.67 4.58
C THR A 136 10.80 11.88 5.11
N THR A 137 11.51 12.94 5.47
CA THR A 137 10.90 14.20 5.92
C THR A 137 11.05 15.27 4.85
N LYS A 138 10.04 16.12 4.75
CA LYS A 138 10.02 17.32 3.92
C LYS A 138 9.70 18.56 4.76
#